data_AF-M2XIK7-F1
#
_entry.id   AF-M2XIK7-F1
#
_cell.length_a   1.000
_cell.length_b   1.000
_cell.length_c   1.000
_cell.angle_alpha   90.00
_cell.angle_beta   90.00
_cell.angle_gamma   90.00
#
_symmetry.space_group_name_H-M   'P 1'
#
loop_
_entity.id
_entity.type
_entity.pdbx_description
1 polymer ?
#
loop_
_entity_poly.entity_id
_entity_poly.type
_entity_poly.pdbx_seq_one_letter_code
_entity_poly.pdbx_strand_id
1 'polypeptide(L)'
;MSVSVGIFDIAIERLQKAWHQLQDQSDWENVQALASYGLGYLRITRQIPRAEDERTRCGSSESGAEVAMDESDDEALPVQRTPRSAVYRVIYDIVHSTTYEVPVLYLTFSDSPGKTRPSPDEIYPLLVPNAYRPQIKSVGIMGALSTTEHPIMGVPAYFIHPCRTQEAMAPLLLDRDVKPEHYLMLWLGMIGGSAGLNMPVELAQHMTETSVASHKGGA
;
A
#
# COMPACT_ATOMS: atom_id res chain seq x y z
N MET A 1 19.05 -5.18 -12.91
CA MET A 1 19.25 -3.85 -13.53
C MET A 1 18.74 -2.79 -12.57
N SER A 2 19.48 -1.69 -12.43
CA SER A 2 19.12 -0.55 -11.59
C SER A 2 18.35 0.52 -12.35
N VAL A 3 17.73 1.46 -11.63
CA VAL A 3 17.06 2.65 -12.17
C VAL A 3 17.72 3.90 -11.59
N SER A 4 17.99 4.92 -12.41
CA SER A 4 18.53 6.19 -11.92
C SER A 4 17.43 7.07 -11.31
N VAL A 5 17.83 8.05 -10.49
CA VAL A 5 16.89 9.00 -9.86
C VAL A 5 16.06 9.74 -10.92
N GLY A 6 16.70 10.28 -11.97
CA GLY A 6 15.97 11.01 -13.02
C GLY A 6 14.99 10.15 -13.81
N ILE A 7 15.32 8.87 -14.03
CA ILE A 7 14.39 7.92 -14.66
C ILE A 7 13.22 7.63 -13.71
N PHE A 8 13.50 7.45 -12.42
CA PHE A 8 12.48 7.23 -11.41
C PHE A 8 11.51 8.41 -11.30
N ASP A 9 12.02 9.65 -11.27
CA ASP A 9 11.20 10.87 -11.20
C ASP A 9 10.24 10.98 -12.39
N ILE A 10 10.73 10.71 -13.61
CA ILE A 10 9.91 10.66 -14.82
C ILE A 10 8.82 9.58 -14.69
N ALA A 11 9.15 8.42 -14.13
CA ALA A 11 8.21 7.31 -14.00
C ALA A 11 7.05 7.64 -13.04
N ILE A 12 7.34 8.25 -11.88
CA ILE A 12 6.32 8.60 -10.90
C ILE A 12 5.39 9.72 -11.39
N GLU A 13 5.93 10.69 -12.12
CA GLU A 13 5.14 11.76 -12.73
C GLU A 13 4.19 11.22 -13.80
N ARG A 14 4.68 10.31 -14.66
CA ARG A 14 3.86 9.65 -15.69
C ARG A 14 2.75 8.81 -15.05
N LEU A 15 3.05 8.08 -13.99
CA LEU A 15 2.07 7.29 -13.25
C LEU A 15 0.98 8.18 -12.64
N GLN A 16 1.35 9.27 -11.95
CA GLN A 16 0.38 10.22 -11.41
C GLN A 16 -0.50 10.82 -12.51
N LYS A 17 0.10 11.24 -13.63
CA LYS A 17 -0.63 11.82 -14.75
C LYS A 17 -1.63 10.83 -15.34
N ALA A 18 -1.22 9.58 -15.54
CA ALA A 18 -2.10 8.52 -16.02
C ALA A 18 -3.25 8.26 -15.03
N TRP A 19 -2.96 8.22 -13.73
CA TRP A 19 -3.98 8.07 -12.69
C TRP A 19 -5.05 9.18 -12.75
N HIS A 20 -4.66 10.45 -12.89
CA HIS A 20 -5.60 11.57 -12.95
C HIS A 20 -6.48 11.60 -14.22
N GLN A 21 -6.10 10.88 -15.26
CA GLN A 21 -6.89 10.78 -16.50
C GLN A 21 -7.97 9.71 -16.41
N LEU A 22 -7.92 8.86 -15.39
CA LEU A 22 -8.86 7.76 -15.21
C LEU A 22 -9.98 8.14 -14.25
N GLN A 23 -11.19 7.75 -14.58
CA GLN A 23 -12.32 7.72 -13.66
C GLN A 23 -12.40 6.32 -13.05
N ASP A 24 -11.42 5.96 -12.24
CA ASP A 24 -11.28 4.61 -11.71
C ASP A 24 -12.05 4.40 -10.39
N GLN A 25 -12.51 3.17 -10.17
CA GLN A 25 -13.14 2.67 -8.94
C GLN A 25 -12.18 1.73 -8.17
N SER A 26 -10.87 1.95 -8.25
CA SER A 26 -9.93 1.19 -7.41
C SER A 26 -9.91 1.68 -5.97
N ASP A 27 -9.20 0.94 -5.12
CA ASP A 27 -9.02 1.27 -3.71
C ASP A 27 -7.92 2.32 -3.46
N TRP A 28 -7.30 2.83 -4.53
CA TRP A 28 -6.41 3.98 -4.49
C TRP A 28 -7.25 5.24 -4.35
N GLU A 29 -7.18 5.87 -3.18
CA GLU A 29 -7.91 7.10 -2.89
C GLU A 29 -7.19 8.32 -3.45
N ASN A 30 -5.86 8.31 -3.40
CA ASN A 30 -5.05 9.44 -3.81
C ASN A 30 -3.68 8.98 -4.30
N VAL A 31 -3.19 9.57 -5.38
CA VAL A 31 -1.86 9.33 -5.94
C VAL A 31 -1.21 10.68 -6.22
N GLN A 32 -0.01 10.90 -5.67
CA GLN A 32 0.73 12.15 -5.81
C GLN A 32 2.22 11.87 -5.98
N ALA A 33 2.83 12.36 -7.06
CA ALA A 33 4.26 12.54 -7.17
C ALA A 33 4.62 13.85 -6.45
N LEU A 34 5.48 13.73 -5.45
CA LEU A 34 5.88 14.80 -4.56
C LEU A 34 7.38 14.91 -4.55
N ALA A 35 7.88 16.08 -4.16
CA ALA A 35 9.30 16.31 -3.95
C ALA A 35 9.50 16.95 -2.58
N SER A 36 10.42 16.39 -1.79
CA SER A 36 10.79 16.95 -0.48
C SER A 36 12.27 16.70 -0.22
N TYR A 37 12.97 17.68 0.33
CA TYR A 37 14.41 17.61 0.60
C TYR A 37 15.26 17.17 -0.61
N GLY A 38 14.82 17.51 -1.84
CA GLY A 38 15.50 17.11 -3.08
C GLY A 38 15.26 15.65 -3.50
N LEU A 39 14.38 14.92 -2.82
CA LEU A 39 13.98 13.56 -3.16
C LEU A 39 12.59 13.57 -3.78
N GLY A 40 12.48 13.07 -5.01
CA GLY A 40 11.21 12.72 -5.63
C GLY A 40 10.66 11.42 -5.05
N TYR A 41 9.35 11.36 -4.81
CA TYR A 41 8.67 10.17 -4.33
C TYR A 41 7.21 10.11 -4.76
N LEU A 42 6.67 8.91 -4.87
CA LEU A 42 5.26 8.68 -5.17
C LEU A 42 4.53 8.29 -3.90
N ARG A 43 3.52 9.07 -3.52
CA ARG A 43 2.61 8.78 -2.42
C ARG A 43 1.30 8.22 -2.94
N ILE A 44 0.90 7.05 -2.44
CA ILE A 44 -0.38 6.42 -2.72
C ILE A 44 -1.13 6.22 -1.40
N THR A 45 -2.35 6.74 -1.29
CA THR A 45 -3.21 6.55 -0.12
C THR A 45 -4.30 5.54 -0.45
N ARG A 46 -4.51 4.56 0.43
CA ARG A 46 -5.55 3.54 0.30
C ARG A 46 -6.38 3.39 1.56
N GLN A 47 -7.62 2.95 1.37
CA GLN A 47 -8.53 2.59 2.45
C GLN A 47 -8.68 1.09 2.51
N ILE A 48 -8.39 0.51 3.69
CA ILE A 48 -8.52 -0.93 3.93
C ILE A 48 -9.62 -1.14 4.97
N PRO A 49 -10.67 -1.92 4.65
CA PRO A 49 -11.68 -2.28 5.64
C PRO A 49 -11.03 -3.11 6.74
N ARG A 50 -11.28 -2.75 8.00
CA ARG A 50 -10.89 -3.62 9.13
C ARG A 50 -11.80 -4.84 9.10
N ALA A 51 -11.22 -6.03 9.12
CA ALA A 51 -11.98 -7.24 9.41
C ALA A 51 -12.68 -7.02 10.76
N GLU A 52 -14.02 -7.07 10.76
CA GLU A 52 -14.78 -7.01 12.00
C GLU A 52 -14.32 -8.18 12.87
N ASP A 53 -14.00 -7.92 14.14
CA ASP A 53 -13.76 -8.98 15.11
C ASP A 53 -15.03 -9.87 15.14
N GLU A 54 -14.99 -11.04 14.52
CA GLU A 54 -15.99 -12.11 14.67
C GLU A 54 -16.03 -12.66 16.12
N ARG A 55 -15.62 -11.86 17.13
CA ARG A 55 -15.67 -12.21 18.55
C ARG A 55 -16.99 -11.85 19.22
N THR A 56 -17.94 -11.21 18.53
CA THR A 56 -19.25 -10.87 19.11
C THR A 56 -20.42 -11.73 18.58
N ARG A 57 -20.13 -12.92 18.04
CA ARG A 57 -21.16 -13.89 17.65
C ARG A 57 -20.87 -15.29 18.22
N CYS A 58 -20.77 -15.35 19.55
CA CYS A 58 -20.92 -16.61 20.29
C CYS A 58 -22.02 -16.40 21.33
N GLY A 59 -23.27 -16.35 20.86
CA GLY A 59 -24.44 -16.55 21.71
C GLY A 59 -24.58 -18.04 21.98
N SER A 60 -23.78 -18.54 22.92
CA SER A 60 -23.91 -19.90 23.45
C SER A 60 -24.67 -19.82 24.77
N SER A 61 -25.96 -20.11 24.69
CA SER A 61 -26.79 -20.87 25.64
C SER A 61 -26.44 -20.85 27.15
N GLU A 62 -27.38 -20.26 27.91
CA GLU A 62 -27.93 -20.67 29.24
C GLU A 62 -27.02 -20.75 30.49
N SER A 63 -27.24 -19.82 31.43
CA SER A 63 -27.58 -20.10 32.85
C SER A 63 -27.52 -18.81 33.70
N GLY A 64 -28.47 -18.65 34.63
CA GLY A 64 -28.29 -17.84 35.83
C GLY A 64 -29.08 -16.53 35.87
N ALA A 65 -30.32 -16.60 36.36
CA ALA A 65 -31.04 -15.43 36.85
C ALA A 65 -30.39 -14.93 38.15
N GLU A 66 -29.87 -13.71 38.12
CA GLU A 66 -29.65 -12.90 39.32
C GLU A 66 -29.99 -11.43 38.97
N VAL A 67 -31.15 -11.00 39.47
CA VAL A 67 -31.64 -9.63 39.38
C VAL A 67 -30.89 -8.78 40.41
N ALA A 68 -29.82 -8.11 39.98
CA ALA A 68 -29.28 -6.96 40.70
C ALA A 68 -30.12 -5.73 40.32
N MET A 69 -30.89 -5.23 41.27
CA MET A 69 -31.54 -3.92 41.18
C MET A 69 -30.45 -2.85 41.22
N ASP A 70 -30.33 -2.04 40.19
CA ASP A 70 -29.64 -0.75 40.28
C ASP A 70 -30.50 0.33 39.62
N GLU A 71 -30.52 1.48 40.28
CA GLU A 71 -31.50 2.54 40.12
C GLU A 71 -31.23 3.40 38.87
N SER A 72 -32.33 3.92 38.34
CA SER A 72 -32.49 4.89 37.24
C SER A 72 -31.40 5.96 37.09
N ASP A 73 -30.90 6.12 35.86
CA ASP A 73 -30.56 7.43 35.28
C ASP A 73 -31.07 7.48 33.82
N ASP A 74 -32.23 8.12 33.63
CA ASP A 74 -32.98 8.20 32.37
C ASP A 74 -32.58 9.43 31.51
N GLU A 75 -31.32 9.89 31.55
CA GLU A 75 -30.85 11.03 30.75
C GLU A 75 -29.58 10.80 29.92
N ALA A 76 -29.25 9.55 29.59
CA ALA A 76 -28.27 9.26 28.56
C ALA A 76 -28.96 9.08 27.20
N LEU A 77 -28.86 10.09 26.32
CA LEU A 77 -29.17 9.93 24.90
C LEU A 77 -28.49 8.64 24.40
N PRO A 78 -29.23 7.68 23.80
CA PRO A 78 -28.59 6.54 23.17
C PRO A 78 -27.72 7.11 22.04
N VAL A 79 -26.41 7.16 22.27
CA VAL A 79 -25.45 7.45 21.22
C VAL A 79 -25.61 6.28 20.26
N GLN A 80 -26.44 6.47 19.23
CA GLN A 80 -26.44 5.66 18.04
C GLN A 80 -25.06 5.83 17.42
N ARG A 81 -24.09 5.08 17.94
CA ARG A 81 -22.85 4.78 17.26
C ARG A 81 -23.30 3.93 16.08
N THR A 82 -23.63 4.60 14.98
CA THR A 82 -23.58 3.94 13.68
C THR A 82 -22.23 3.25 13.64
N PRO A 83 -22.16 1.93 13.42
CA PRO A 83 -20.89 1.28 13.24
C PRO A 83 -20.35 1.83 11.92
N ARG A 84 -19.59 2.94 11.97
CA ARG A 84 -18.68 3.26 10.89
C ARG A 84 -17.74 2.08 10.85
N SER A 85 -17.90 1.23 9.83
CA SER A 85 -16.93 0.20 9.50
C SER A 85 -15.54 0.83 9.67
N ALA A 86 -14.74 0.27 10.57
CA ALA A 86 -13.49 0.89 10.93
C ALA A 86 -12.56 0.73 9.71
N VAL A 87 -12.28 1.83 9.02
CA VAL A 87 -11.35 1.82 7.88
C VAL A 87 -9.96 2.25 8.37
N TYR A 88 -8.94 1.51 7.96
CA TYR A 88 -7.55 1.96 8.05
C TYR A 88 -7.20 2.73 6.79
N ARG A 89 -6.64 3.92 6.96
CA ARG A 89 -6.02 4.65 5.85
C ARG A 89 -4.53 4.41 5.88
N VAL A 90 -4.05 3.74 4.85
CA VAL A 90 -2.65 3.35 4.67
C VAL A 90 -2.04 4.27 3.64
N ILE A 91 -0.86 4.80 3.95
CA ILE A 91 -0.08 5.67 3.10
C ILE A 91 1.16 4.89 2.68
N TYR A 92 1.29 4.69 1.37
CA TYR A 92 2.43 4.08 0.73
C TYR A 92 3.28 5.18 0.12
N ASP A 93 4.56 5.23 0.49
CA ASP A 93 5.54 6.12 -0.12
C ASP A 93 6.59 5.28 -0.84
N ILE A 94 6.75 5.52 -2.14
CA ILE A 94 7.75 4.88 -2.99
C ILE A 94 8.87 5.89 -3.20
N VAL A 95 10.04 5.57 -2.69
CA VAL A 95 11.22 6.46 -2.69
C VAL A 95 12.38 5.75 -3.38
N HIS A 96 13.13 6.46 -4.20
CA HIS A 96 14.35 5.91 -4.80
C HIS A 96 15.47 5.75 -3.75
N SER A 97 16.10 4.59 -3.69
CA SER A 97 17.34 4.40 -2.94
C SER A 97 18.54 4.65 -3.84
N THR A 98 19.35 5.65 -3.50
CA THR A 98 20.63 5.91 -4.18
C THR A 98 21.63 4.78 -3.97
N THR A 99 21.66 4.17 -2.79
CA THR A 99 22.57 3.05 -2.47
C THR A 99 22.27 1.79 -3.25
N TYR A 100 20.98 1.43 -3.37
CA TYR A 100 20.55 0.21 -4.06
C TYR A 100 20.09 0.47 -5.50
N GLU A 101 20.05 1.72 -5.93
CA GLU A 101 19.59 2.17 -7.25
C GLU A 101 18.25 1.53 -7.68
N VAL A 102 17.32 1.40 -6.74
CA VAL A 102 15.98 0.83 -6.95
C VAL A 102 14.94 1.59 -6.11
N PRO A 103 13.65 1.54 -6.47
CA PRO A 103 12.59 2.05 -5.62
C PRO A 103 12.43 1.21 -4.35
N VAL A 104 12.05 1.86 -3.26
CA VAL A 104 11.83 1.29 -1.94
C VAL A 104 10.44 1.68 -1.46
N LEU A 105 9.68 0.71 -0.96
CA LEU A 105 8.33 0.91 -0.46
C LEU A 105 8.34 1.14 1.05
N TYR A 106 7.77 2.26 1.48
CA TYR A 106 7.49 2.59 2.86
C TYR A 106 5.97 2.65 3.10
N LEU A 107 5.54 2.21 4.28
CA LEU A 107 4.14 2.19 4.68
C LEU A 107 3.97 2.87 6.03
N THR A 108 3.00 3.77 6.09
CA THR A 108 2.52 4.39 7.33
C THR A 108 1.01 4.32 7.39
N PHE A 109 0.46 4.46 8.60
CA PHE A 109 -0.98 4.50 8.82
C PHE A 109 -1.31 5.91 9.27
N SER A 110 -2.27 6.55 8.61
CA SER A 110 -2.76 7.83 9.12
C SER A 110 -3.51 7.56 10.41
N ASP A 111 -3.00 8.11 11.50
CA ASP A 111 -3.63 7.92 12.79
C ASP A 111 -4.97 8.69 12.80
N SER A 112 -6.05 8.00 13.14
CA SER A 112 -7.29 8.69 13.48
C SER A 112 -7.34 8.79 14.99
N PRO A 113 -7.69 9.96 15.57
CA PRO A 113 -7.55 10.18 17.00
C PRO A 113 -8.15 9.04 17.83
N GLY A 114 -7.32 8.42 18.68
CA GLY A 114 -7.70 7.33 19.57
C GLY A 114 -7.56 5.91 19.02
N LYS A 115 -6.87 5.69 17.88
CA LYS A 115 -6.63 4.34 17.35
C LYS A 115 -5.17 3.93 17.49
N THR A 116 -4.94 2.70 17.93
CA THR A 116 -3.59 2.13 18.00
C THR A 116 -3.14 1.71 16.60
N ARG A 117 -1.88 2.02 16.26
CA ARG A 117 -1.26 1.52 15.03
C ARG A 117 -1.26 -0.02 15.04
N PRO A 118 -1.66 -0.69 13.93
CA PRO A 118 -1.58 -2.14 13.84
C PRO A 118 -0.12 -2.63 14.02
N SER A 119 0.05 -3.72 14.77
CA SER A 119 1.33 -4.40 14.91
C SER A 119 1.78 -5.04 13.59
N PRO A 120 3.08 -5.33 13.38
CA PRO A 120 3.54 -5.99 12.15
C PRO A 120 2.76 -7.28 11.83
N ASP A 121 2.40 -8.06 12.86
CA ASP A 121 1.67 -9.32 12.74
C ASP A 121 0.21 -9.13 12.32
N GLU A 122 -0.39 -7.97 12.61
CA GLU A 122 -1.75 -7.61 12.18
C GLU A 122 -1.75 -7.02 10.77
N ILE A 123 -0.69 -6.30 10.38
CA ILE A 123 -0.59 -5.63 9.08
C ILE A 123 -0.51 -6.63 7.95
N TYR A 124 0.34 -7.65 8.09
CA TYR A 124 0.56 -8.60 7.01
C TYR A 124 -0.74 -9.31 6.58
N PRO A 125 -1.61 -9.75 7.51
CA PRO A 125 -2.95 -10.22 7.19
C PRO A 125 -3.89 -9.21 6.52
N LEU A 126 -3.77 -7.92 6.87
CA LEU A 126 -4.60 -6.84 6.32
C LEU A 126 -4.21 -6.47 4.89
N LEU A 127 -2.91 -6.54 4.57
CA LEU A 127 -2.39 -6.11 3.28
C LEU A 127 -2.45 -7.22 2.23
N VAL A 128 -2.15 -8.46 2.60
CA VAL A 128 -1.97 -9.57 1.65
C VAL A 128 -3.15 -10.53 1.77
N PRO A 129 -3.81 -10.97 0.70
CA PRO A 129 -4.84 -12.03 0.76
C PRO A 129 -4.29 -13.40 1.19
N ASN A 130 -5.14 -14.27 1.77
CA ASN A 130 -4.69 -15.52 2.43
C ASN A 130 -3.94 -16.47 1.48
N ALA A 131 -4.37 -16.51 0.22
CA ALA A 131 -3.78 -17.34 -0.82
C ALA A 131 -2.28 -17.03 -1.09
N TYR A 132 -1.85 -15.78 -0.90
CA TYR A 132 -0.50 -15.34 -1.25
C TYR A 132 0.46 -15.29 -0.05
N ARG A 133 -0.06 -15.35 1.18
CA ARG A 133 0.74 -15.31 2.42
C ARG A 133 1.85 -16.38 2.47
N PRO A 134 1.62 -17.66 2.11
CA PRO A 134 2.65 -18.70 2.19
C PRO A 134 3.78 -18.49 1.19
N GLN A 135 3.46 -18.02 -0.03
CA GLN A 135 4.44 -17.72 -1.07
C GLN A 135 5.28 -16.50 -0.70
N ILE A 136 4.67 -15.42 -0.20
CA ILE A 136 5.42 -14.23 0.20
C ILE A 136 6.32 -14.54 1.42
N LYS A 137 5.89 -15.42 2.35
CA LYS A 137 6.73 -15.91 3.47
C LYS A 137 7.85 -16.86 3.05
N SER A 138 7.61 -17.75 2.07
CA SER A 138 8.58 -18.77 1.66
C SER A 138 9.63 -18.26 0.68
N VAL A 139 9.30 -17.24 -0.12
CA VAL A 139 10.14 -16.80 -1.23
C VAL A 139 11.36 -16.02 -0.74
N GLY A 140 11.35 -15.35 0.43
CA GLY A 140 12.52 -14.68 1.02
C GLY A 140 13.20 -13.60 0.13
N ILE A 141 12.76 -13.43 -1.12
CA ILE A 141 13.18 -12.46 -2.12
C ILE A 141 12.35 -11.17 -1.98
N MET A 142 11.10 -11.28 -1.51
CA MET A 142 10.16 -10.15 -1.42
C MET A 142 10.33 -9.26 -0.18
N GLY A 143 11.41 -9.46 0.60
CA GLY A 143 11.71 -8.70 1.81
C GLY A 143 10.72 -8.98 2.94
N ALA A 144 11.22 -9.33 4.11
CA ALA A 144 10.37 -9.30 5.31
C ALA A 144 9.94 -7.85 5.56
N LEU A 145 8.64 -7.62 5.82
CA LEU A 145 8.15 -6.33 6.27
C LEU A 145 8.93 -5.96 7.55
N SER A 146 9.74 -4.93 7.45
CA SER A 146 10.64 -4.49 8.53
C SER A 146 10.20 -3.10 9.01
N THR A 147 10.69 -2.66 10.16
CA THR A 147 10.45 -1.32 10.67
C THR A 147 11.70 -0.47 10.54
N THR A 148 11.52 0.81 10.16
CA THR A 148 12.58 1.81 10.08
C THR A 148 11.99 3.20 10.27
N GLU A 149 12.82 4.23 10.20
CA GLU A 149 12.37 5.62 10.13
C GLU A 149 12.05 6.02 8.67
N HIS A 150 10.92 6.71 8.48
CA HIS A 150 10.51 7.18 7.15
C HIS A 150 11.46 8.28 6.64
N PRO A 151 12.08 8.13 5.45
CA PRO A 151 13.16 9.02 5.02
C PRO A 151 12.72 10.48 4.81
N ILE A 152 11.43 10.72 4.58
CA ILE A 152 10.88 12.07 4.34
C ILE A 152 10.15 12.62 5.58
N MET A 153 9.52 11.75 6.37
CA MET A 153 8.62 12.19 7.45
C MET A 153 9.28 12.12 8.82
N GLY A 154 10.39 11.38 8.98
CA GLY A 154 11.07 11.22 10.27
C GLY A 154 10.22 10.46 11.31
N VAL A 155 9.25 9.66 10.86
CA VAL A 155 8.36 8.88 11.75
C VAL A 155 8.59 7.39 11.54
N PRO A 156 8.31 6.54 12.55
CA PRO A 156 8.42 5.10 12.36
C PRO A 156 7.49 4.63 11.24
N ALA A 157 8.03 3.86 10.30
CA ALA A 157 7.34 3.30 9.15
C ALA A 157 7.70 1.82 8.97
N TYR A 158 6.80 1.10 8.33
CA TYR A 158 7.14 -0.22 7.80
C TYR A 158 7.79 -0.05 6.43
N PHE A 159 8.69 -0.95 6.05
CA PHE A 159 9.31 -0.91 4.74
C PHE A 159 9.66 -2.31 4.23
N ILE A 160 9.79 -2.42 2.91
CA ILE A 160 10.36 -3.60 2.26
C ILE A 160 11.83 -3.32 1.96
N HIS A 161 12.72 -4.15 2.52
CA HIS A 161 14.15 -3.98 2.31
C HIS A 161 14.56 -4.28 0.86
N PRO A 162 15.31 -3.39 0.18
CA PRO A 162 15.54 -3.47 -1.26
C PRO A 162 16.69 -4.40 -1.70
N CYS A 163 17.39 -5.06 -0.76
CA CYS A 163 18.63 -5.80 -1.06
C CYS A 163 18.50 -6.85 -2.17
N ARG A 164 17.33 -7.45 -2.34
CA ARG A 164 17.06 -8.46 -3.37
C ARG A 164 16.19 -7.95 -4.51
N THR A 165 15.80 -6.69 -4.51
CA THR A 165 14.94 -6.11 -5.54
C THR A 165 15.61 -6.13 -6.92
N GLN A 166 16.90 -5.82 -7.01
CA GLN A 166 17.61 -5.89 -8.30
C GLN A 166 17.67 -7.30 -8.88
N GLU A 167 17.95 -8.30 -8.03
CA GLU A 167 17.97 -9.73 -8.38
C GLU A 167 16.59 -10.16 -8.89
N ALA A 168 15.54 -9.79 -8.15
CA ALA A 168 14.16 -10.14 -8.48
C ALA A 168 13.67 -9.47 -9.77
N MET A 169 14.09 -8.22 -10.03
CA MET A 169 13.72 -7.48 -11.24
C MET A 169 14.48 -7.94 -12.48
N ALA A 170 15.68 -8.53 -12.33
CA ALA A 170 16.52 -8.87 -13.48
C ALA A 170 15.82 -9.73 -14.54
N PRO A 171 15.11 -10.83 -14.21
CA PRO A 171 14.42 -11.64 -15.21
C PRO A 171 13.29 -10.92 -15.95
N LEU A 172 12.65 -9.94 -15.32
CA LEU A 172 11.55 -9.18 -15.92
C LEU A 172 12.02 -8.14 -16.95
N LEU A 173 13.31 -7.79 -16.88
CA LEU A 173 13.94 -6.75 -17.68
C LEU A 173 14.87 -7.31 -18.77
N LEU A 174 15.04 -8.64 -18.84
CA LEU A 174 15.84 -9.29 -19.87
C LEU A 174 15.30 -8.96 -21.27
N ASP A 175 16.20 -8.55 -22.16
CA ASP A 175 15.97 -8.30 -23.59
C ASP A 175 14.91 -7.25 -23.92
N ARG A 176 14.67 -6.30 -23.00
CA ARG A 176 13.69 -5.21 -23.17
C ARG A 176 14.35 -3.86 -22.98
N ASP A 177 14.15 -2.96 -23.95
CA ASP A 177 14.30 -1.53 -23.72
C ASP A 177 13.10 -1.05 -22.89
N VAL A 178 13.26 -1.11 -21.56
CA VAL A 178 12.18 -0.85 -20.62
C VAL A 178 12.10 0.64 -20.33
N LYS A 179 11.01 1.25 -20.79
CA LYS A 179 10.70 2.64 -20.46
C LYS A 179 10.56 2.86 -18.95
N PRO A 180 10.85 4.09 -18.46
CA PRO A 180 10.77 4.43 -17.04
C PRO A 180 9.48 3.93 -16.36
N GLU A 181 8.33 4.22 -16.97
CA GLU A 181 7.01 3.83 -16.47
C GLU A 181 6.82 2.32 -16.40
N HIS A 182 7.30 1.57 -17.38
CA HIS A 182 7.19 0.11 -17.40
C HIS A 182 8.05 -0.54 -16.31
N TYR A 183 9.23 0.02 -16.01
CA TYR A 183 10.05 -0.43 -14.88
C TYR A 183 9.26 -0.29 -13.58
N LEU A 184 8.67 0.89 -13.34
CA LEU A 184 7.90 1.16 -12.13
C LEU A 184 6.65 0.26 -12.04
N MET A 185 5.96 0.00 -13.15
CA MET A 185 4.82 -0.94 -13.21
C MET A 185 5.23 -2.37 -12.82
N LEU A 186 6.32 -2.87 -13.39
CA LEU A 186 6.85 -4.21 -13.06
C LEU A 186 7.27 -4.30 -11.60
N TRP A 187 7.96 -3.27 -11.10
CA TRP A 187 8.35 -3.19 -9.71
C TRP A 187 7.13 -3.15 -8.78
N LEU A 188 6.07 -2.39 -9.13
CA LEU A 188 4.85 -2.32 -8.33
C LEU A 188 4.10 -3.65 -8.31
N GLY A 189 4.02 -4.35 -9.45
CA GLY A 189 3.41 -5.68 -9.52
C GLY A 189 4.12 -6.71 -8.63
N MET A 190 5.45 -6.60 -8.48
CA MET A 190 6.24 -7.51 -7.66
C MET A 190 6.30 -7.11 -6.19
N ILE A 191 6.76 -5.90 -5.90
CA ILE A 191 7.04 -5.38 -4.55
C ILE A 191 5.79 -4.71 -3.96
N GLY A 192 5.04 -3.96 -4.75
CA GLY A 192 3.76 -3.39 -4.31
C GLY A 192 2.76 -4.49 -3.97
N GLY A 193 2.61 -5.49 -4.85
CA GLY A 193 1.71 -6.63 -4.64
C GLY A 193 1.98 -7.42 -3.37
N SER A 194 3.24 -7.57 -2.95
CA SER A 194 3.60 -8.26 -1.71
C SER A 194 3.22 -7.48 -0.44
N ALA A 195 2.97 -6.17 -0.56
CA ALA A 195 2.44 -5.28 0.48
C ALA A 195 0.99 -4.87 0.23
N GLY A 196 0.27 -5.64 -0.61
CA GLY A 196 -1.13 -5.40 -0.92
C GLY A 196 -1.39 -4.22 -1.87
N LEU A 197 -0.36 -3.50 -2.31
CA LEU A 197 -0.46 -2.37 -3.22
C LEU A 197 -0.46 -2.88 -4.67
N ASN A 198 -1.63 -3.31 -5.13
CA ASN A 198 -1.82 -3.77 -6.50
C ASN A 198 -2.10 -2.59 -7.43
N MET A 199 -1.53 -2.64 -8.64
CA MET A 199 -1.83 -1.67 -9.69
C MET A 199 -3.23 -1.93 -10.27
N PRO A 200 -4.11 -0.91 -10.37
CA PRO A 200 -5.38 -1.03 -11.08
C PRO A 200 -5.17 -1.43 -12.53
N VAL A 201 -6.04 -2.30 -13.05
CA VAL A 201 -5.88 -2.88 -14.40
C VAL A 201 -6.02 -1.81 -15.47
N GLU A 202 -6.97 -0.90 -15.29
CA GLU A 202 -7.26 0.24 -16.14
C GLU A 202 -6.05 1.19 -16.20
N LEU A 203 -5.40 1.42 -15.06
CA LEU A 203 -4.16 2.20 -14.98
C LEU A 203 -3.03 1.51 -15.76
N ALA A 204 -2.85 0.21 -15.56
CA ALA A 204 -1.82 -0.55 -16.27
C ALA A 204 -2.04 -0.50 -17.80
N GLN A 205 -3.28 -0.72 -18.26
CA GLN A 205 -3.64 -0.66 -19.68
C GLN A 205 -3.36 0.72 -20.27
N HIS A 206 -3.85 1.78 -19.61
CA HIS A 206 -3.66 3.15 -20.07
C HIS A 206 -2.18 3.53 -20.19
N MET A 207 -1.35 3.11 -19.21
CA MET A 207 0.09 3.36 -19.23
C MET A 207 0.80 2.61 -20.37
N THR A 208 0.40 1.36 -20.65
CA THR A 208 0.95 0.61 -21.79
C THR A 208 0.53 1.19 -23.14
N GLU A 209 -0.70 1.67 -23.27
CA GLU A 209 -1.22 2.25 -24.52
C GLU A 209 -0.54 3.58 -24.84
N THR A 210 -0.40 4.45 -23.84
CA THR A 210 0.30 5.74 -23.97
C THR A 210 1.77 5.55 -24.35
N SER A 211 2.39 4.51 -23.80
CA SER A 211 3.74 4.12 -24.14
C SER A 211 3.84 3.67 -25.62
N VAL A 212 2.93 2.84 -26.10
CA VAL A 212 2.94 2.38 -27.51
C VAL A 212 2.69 3.55 -28.48
N ALA A 213 1.77 4.46 -28.16
CA ALA A 213 1.47 5.63 -28.99
C ALA A 213 2.69 6.56 -29.17
N SER A 214 3.47 6.77 -28.09
CA SER A 214 4.68 7.60 -28.13
C SER A 214 5.79 7.01 -29.02
N HIS A 215 5.80 5.69 -29.25
CA HIS A 215 6.79 5.03 -30.11
C HIS A 215 6.45 5.15 -31.61
N LYS A 216 5.16 5.29 -31.97
CA LYS A 216 4.71 5.39 -33.37
C LYS A 216 4.74 6.81 -33.95
N GLY A 217 4.81 7.84 -33.12
CA GLY A 217 4.80 9.26 -33.54
C GLY A 217 6.17 9.88 -33.81
N GLY A 218 7.26 9.10 -33.74
CA GLY A 218 8.64 9.59 -33.87
C GLY A 218 9.43 8.97 -35.02
N ALA A 219 8.76 8.32 -35.98
CA ALA A 219 9.37 7.73 -37.18
C ALA A 219 9.00 8.53 -38.43
#